data_AF-A0A9E0BAT2-F1
#
_entry.id   AF-A0A9E0BAT2-F1
#
_cell.length_a   1.000
_cell.length_b   1.000
_cell.length_c   1.000
_cell.angle_alpha   90.00
_cell.angle_beta   90.00
_cell.angle_gamma   90.00
#
_symmetry.space_group_name_H-M   'P 1'
#
loop_
_entity.id
_entity.type
_entity.pdbx_description
1 polymer ?
#
loop_
_entity_poly.entity_id
_entity_poly.type
_entity_poly.pdbx_seq_one_letter_code
_entity_poly.pdbx_strand_id
1 'polypeptide(L)'
;MRLFRKLFAEKILRFYEGTNAGIRYISNAPLIGRCVKENTFAENSKARLFVGIMAQLFMVLWEFIKKFAYVFILIYIPYVLIGLECPLIKANQELTIIYMFVMLSVICGSLSNNILFTIGDRDYLMIRVMSISPYMNFLGKLLYKMVTEFIFYFIILNIFGVSWFHSLMLCMLTICVRPIGEMFAIMSFDHFIWVYENRSVFNGTVMAVCVLLAYGVPFFVRRLSHNWLYAVHPFVVLVFFLAGAGAMYFLWWYKYYRKIVREAMHLKHES
;
A
#
# COMPACT_ATOMS: atom_id res chain seq x y z
N MET A 1 23.98 -3.29 -8.69
CA MET A 1 23.03 -4.24 -9.33
C MET A 1 22.57 -5.41 -8.45
N ARG A 2 23.46 -6.10 -7.68
CA ARG A 2 23.04 -7.25 -6.84
C ARG A 2 22.03 -6.89 -5.75
N LEU A 3 22.15 -5.70 -5.16
CA LEU A 3 21.29 -5.22 -4.06
C LEU A 3 19.85 -4.94 -4.54
N PHE A 4 19.71 -4.26 -5.68
CA PHE A 4 18.42 -3.98 -6.32
C PHE A 4 17.69 -5.28 -6.74
N ARG A 5 18.40 -6.23 -7.37
CA ARG A 5 17.82 -7.54 -7.73
C ARG A 5 17.30 -8.31 -6.51
N LYS A 6 17.98 -8.19 -5.35
CA LYS A 6 17.55 -8.82 -4.10
C LYS A 6 16.36 -8.10 -3.45
N LEU A 7 16.33 -6.77 -3.49
CA LEU A 7 15.20 -5.97 -2.99
C LEU A 7 13.91 -6.23 -3.77
N PHE A 8 14.00 -6.34 -5.11
CA PHE A 8 12.85 -6.55 -5.97
C PHE A 8 12.64 -8.02 -6.38
N ALA A 9 13.24 -8.96 -5.66
CA ALA A 9 13.15 -10.38 -5.98
C ALA A 9 11.70 -10.91 -5.98
N GLU A 10 10.84 -10.43 -5.07
CA GLU A 10 9.40 -10.75 -5.11
C GLU A 10 8.76 -10.31 -6.42
N LYS A 11 9.10 -9.11 -6.91
CA LYS A 11 8.49 -8.56 -8.11
C LYS A 11 8.98 -9.26 -9.36
N ILE A 12 10.26 -9.67 -9.37
CA ILE A 12 10.80 -10.57 -10.39
C ILE A 12 10.04 -11.90 -10.37
N LEU A 13 9.77 -12.46 -9.19
CA LEU A 13 8.97 -13.67 -9.07
C LEU A 13 7.54 -13.48 -9.59
N ARG A 14 6.85 -12.39 -9.20
CA ARG A 14 5.51 -12.06 -9.73
C ARG A 14 5.50 -11.88 -11.24
N PHE A 15 6.57 -11.33 -11.80
CA PHE A 15 6.72 -11.21 -13.24
C PHE A 15 6.77 -12.61 -13.88
N TYR A 16 7.57 -13.54 -13.36
CA TYR A 16 7.63 -14.91 -13.87
C TYR A 16 6.32 -15.69 -13.66
N GLU A 17 5.68 -15.59 -12.49
CA GLU A 17 4.37 -16.20 -12.22
C GLU A 17 3.29 -15.63 -13.15
N GLY A 18 3.23 -14.31 -13.30
CA GLY A 18 2.31 -13.61 -14.20
C GLY A 18 2.52 -13.99 -15.66
N THR A 19 3.78 -14.11 -16.07
CA THR A 19 4.15 -14.59 -17.40
C THR A 19 3.68 -16.03 -17.60
N ASN A 20 3.94 -16.92 -16.65
CA ASN A 20 3.56 -18.34 -16.74
C ASN A 20 2.03 -18.51 -16.72
N ALA A 21 1.31 -17.74 -15.89
CA ALA A 21 -0.15 -17.71 -15.89
C ALA A 21 -0.69 -17.18 -17.23
N GLY A 22 -0.12 -16.09 -17.75
CA GLY A 22 -0.46 -15.55 -19.07
C GLY A 22 -0.24 -16.56 -20.20
N ILE A 23 0.90 -17.26 -20.20
CA ILE A 23 1.18 -18.35 -21.15
C ILE A 23 0.14 -19.46 -21.03
N ARG A 24 -0.24 -19.86 -19.81
CA ARG A 24 -1.26 -20.89 -19.57
C ARG A 24 -2.65 -20.45 -20.09
N TYR A 25 -3.03 -19.19 -19.91
CA TYR A 25 -4.27 -18.66 -20.46
C TYR A 25 -4.26 -18.63 -21.99
N ILE A 26 -3.15 -18.21 -22.60
CA ILE A 26 -2.98 -18.17 -24.06
C ILE A 26 -2.99 -19.60 -24.65
N SER A 27 -2.32 -20.55 -24.01
CA SER A 27 -2.26 -21.94 -24.43
C SER A 27 -3.59 -22.68 -24.27
N ASN A 28 -4.40 -22.31 -23.27
CA ASN A 28 -5.72 -22.91 -23.04
C ASN A 28 -6.84 -22.23 -23.83
N ALA A 29 -6.55 -21.14 -24.58
CA ALA A 29 -7.54 -20.47 -25.40
C ALA A 29 -7.86 -21.32 -26.65
N PRO A 30 -9.14 -21.61 -26.94
CA PRO A 30 -9.54 -22.60 -27.95
C PRO A 30 -9.11 -22.26 -29.40
N LEU A 31 -8.85 -20.97 -29.70
CA LEU A 31 -8.44 -20.50 -31.02
C LEU A 31 -6.92 -20.37 -31.19
N ILE A 32 -6.19 -20.05 -30.13
CA ILE A 32 -4.74 -19.73 -30.19
C ILE A 32 -3.91 -20.94 -29.75
N GLY A 33 -4.42 -21.77 -28.84
CA GLY A 33 -3.72 -22.95 -28.30
C GLY A 33 -3.34 -23.99 -29.36
N ARG A 34 -4.07 -24.07 -30.49
CA ARG A 34 -3.72 -24.95 -31.62
C ARG A 34 -2.55 -24.43 -32.46
N CYS A 35 -2.25 -23.13 -32.42
CA CYS A 35 -1.22 -22.48 -33.24
C CYS A 35 0.10 -22.24 -32.49
N VAL A 36 0.10 -22.46 -31.18
CA VAL A 36 1.26 -22.28 -30.30
C VAL A 36 2.03 -23.60 -30.21
N LYS A 37 3.21 -23.67 -30.83
CA LYS A 37 4.18 -24.74 -30.56
C LYS A 37 4.88 -24.47 -29.23
N GLU A 38 5.11 -25.50 -28.43
CA GLU A 38 5.82 -25.41 -27.13
C GLU A 38 7.18 -24.68 -27.24
N ASN A 39 7.82 -24.74 -28.41
CA ASN A 39 9.10 -24.07 -28.69
C ASN A 39 9.01 -22.53 -28.83
N THR A 40 7.82 -21.96 -29.00
CA THR A 40 7.63 -20.50 -29.15
C THR A 40 7.81 -19.75 -27.82
N PHE A 41 7.70 -20.44 -26.69
CA PHE A 41 7.88 -19.89 -25.33
C PHE A 41 9.18 -20.33 -24.64
N ALA A 42 10.19 -20.77 -25.40
CA ALA A 42 11.51 -21.09 -24.87
C ALA A 42 12.12 -19.90 -24.07
N GLU A 43 13.02 -20.20 -23.13
CA GLU A 43 13.52 -19.30 -22.07
C GLU A 43 14.01 -17.91 -22.53
N ASN A 44 14.38 -17.74 -23.80
CA ASN A 44 14.87 -16.50 -24.41
C ASN A 44 13.94 -15.91 -25.49
N SER A 45 12.69 -16.36 -25.62
CA SER A 45 11.81 -15.89 -26.70
C SER A 45 11.26 -14.48 -26.43
N LYS A 46 11.27 -13.63 -27.48
CA LYS A 46 10.64 -12.30 -27.46
C LYS A 46 9.15 -12.37 -27.08
N ALA A 47 8.49 -13.50 -27.38
CA ALA A 47 7.10 -13.74 -27.03
C ALA A 47 6.88 -13.90 -25.52
N ARG A 48 7.77 -14.61 -24.81
CA ARG A 48 7.70 -14.71 -23.33
C ARG A 48 7.90 -13.35 -22.66
N LEU A 49 8.86 -12.57 -23.16
CA LEU A 49 9.09 -11.20 -22.68
C LEU A 49 7.85 -10.32 -22.89
N PHE A 50 7.23 -10.39 -24.08
CA PHE A 50 6.02 -9.61 -24.39
C PHE A 50 4.83 -9.98 -23.49
N VAL A 51 4.56 -11.28 -23.31
CA VAL A 51 3.51 -11.76 -22.40
C VAL A 51 3.79 -11.32 -20.97
N GLY A 52 5.05 -11.36 -20.54
CA GLY A 52 5.44 -10.87 -19.21
C GLY A 52 5.22 -9.36 -19.04
N ILE A 53 5.59 -8.53 -20.03
CA ILE A 53 5.33 -7.08 -20.00
C ILE A 53 3.82 -6.81 -19.91
N MET A 54 3.01 -7.50 -20.71
CA MET A 54 1.55 -7.34 -20.70
C MET A 54 0.94 -7.78 -19.36
N ALA A 55 1.37 -8.92 -18.81
CA ALA A 55 0.92 -9.40 -17.51
C ALA A 55 1.30 -8.42 -16.39
N GLN A 56 2.51 -7.85 -16.43
CA GLN A 56 2.96 -6.86 -15.46
C GLN A 56 2.15 -5.57 -15.54
N LEU A 57 1.88 -5.08 -16.76
CA LEU A 57 1.05 -3.89 -16.97
C LEU A 57 -0.37 -4.12 -16.42
N PHE A 58 -0.94 -5.29 -16.69
CA PHE A 58 -2.25 -5.67 -16.15
C PHE A 58 -2.25 -5.74 -14.61
N MET A 59 -1.22 -6.33 -13.98
CA MET A 59 -1.13 -6.36 -12.52
C MET A 59 -1.05 -4.97 -11.89
N VAL A 60 -0.23 -4.09 -12.47
CA VAL A 60 -0.08 -2.70 -12.00
C VAL A 60 -1.39 -1.93 -12.20
N LEU A 61 -2.05 -2.09 -13.34
CA LEU A 61 -3.33 -1.47 -13.64
C LEU A 61 -4.44 -1.98 -12.70
N TRP A 62 -4.43 -3.26 -12.36
CA TRP A 62 -5.36 -3.83 -11.38
C TRP A 62 -5.10 -3.29 -9.97
N GLU A 63 -3.84 -3.12 -9.56
CA GLU A 63 -3.50 -2.45 -8.29
C GLU A 63 -3.98 -1.00 -8.27
N PHE A 64 -3.86 -0.28 -9.39
CA PHE A 64 -4.37 1.08 -9.55
C PHE A 64 -5.90 1.13 -9.43
N ILE A 65 -6.65 0.26 -10.14
CA ILE A 65 -8.12 0.22 -10.09
C ILE A 65 -8.61 0.02 -8.66
N LYS A 66 -7.98 -0.87 -7.88
CA LYS A 66 -8.37 -1.07 -6.47
C LYS A 66 -8.19 0.19 -5.63
N LYS A 67 -7.09 0.91 -5.83
CA LYS A 67 -6.80 2.16 -5.11
C LYS A 67 -7.75 3.28 -5.55
N PHE A 68 -8.05 3.35 -6.84
CA PHE A 68 -9.05 4.26 -7.39
C PHE A 68 -10.43 3.97 -6.79
N ALA A 69 -10.87 2.70 -6.79
CA ALA A 69 -12.13 2.28 -6.20
C ALA A 69 -12.18 2.59 -4.70
N TYR A 70 -11.08 2.39 -3.98
CA TYR A 70 -10.98 2.76 -2.56
C TYR A 70 -11.24 4.26 -2.33
N VAL A 71 -10.54 5.15 -3.04
CA VAL A 71 -10.73 6.60 -2.88
C VAL A 71 -12.13 7.02 -3.37
N PHE A 72 -12.60 6.45 -4.47
CA PHE A 72 -13.93 6.74 -4.99
C PHE A 72 -15.03 6.37 -4.00
N ILE A 73 -15.02 5.13 -3.50
CA ILE A 73 -16.09 4.59 -2.66
C ILE A 73 -16.03 5.15 -1.23
N LEU A 74 -14.83 5.28 -0.64
CA LEU A 74 -14.69 5.66 0.76
C LEU A 74 -14.40 7.16 0.98
N ILE A 75 -13.98 7.90 -0.04
CA ILE A 75 -13.71 9.33 0.14
C ILE A 75 -14.72 10.15 -0.66
N TYR A 76 -14.84 9.90 -1.96
CA TYR A 76 -15.69 10.71 -2.82
C TYR A 76 -17.19 10.51 -2.55
N ILE A 77 -17.68 9.27 -2.43
CA ILE A 77 -19.10 9.01 -2.15
C ILE A 77 -19.54 9.62 -0.81
N PRO A 78 -18.84 9.40 0.33
CA PRO A 78 -19.21 10.02 1.60
C PRO A 78 -19.16 11.55 1.55
N TYR A 79 -18.20 12.13 0.81
CA TYR A 79 -18.16 13.57 0.57
C TYR A 79 -19.45 14.06 -0.11
N VAL A 80 -19.91 13.39 -1.18
CA VAL A 80 -21.15 13.78 -1.89
C VAL A 80 -22.36 13.63 -0.98
N LEU A 81 -22.47 12.50 -0.26
CA LEU A 81 -23.60 12.25 0.66
C LEU A 81 -23.69 13.29 1.78
N ILE A 82 -22.56 13.58 2.45
CA ILE A 82 -22.51 14.61 3.50
C ILE A 82 -22.73 16.01 2.92
N GLY A 83 -22.26 16.25 1.69
CA GLY A 83 -22.46 17.51 0.97
C GLY A 83 -23.92 17.77 0.56
N LEU A 84 -24.78 16.75 0.49
CA LEU A 84 -26.22 16.93 0.27
C LEU A 84 -26.91 17.52 1.51
N GLU A 85 -26.54 17.07 2.70
CA GLU A 85 -27.12 17.58 3.96
C GLU A 85 -26.47 18.89 4.44
N CYS A 86 -25.19 19.13 4.10
CA CYS A 86 -24.42 20.27 4.58
C CYS A 86 -23.84 21.11 3.42
N PRO A 87 -24.46 22.26 3.05
CA PRO A 87 -24.03 23.06 1.91
C PRO A 87 -22.64 23.70 2.08
N LEU A 88 -22.19 23.95 3.32
CA LEU A 88 -20.85 24.48 3.59
C LEU A 88 -19.72 23.47 3.33
N ILE A 89 -20.01 22.18 3.45
CA ILE A 89 -19.03 21.12 3.15
C ILE A 89 -18.89 20.98 1.63
N LYS A 90 -20.01 21.12 0.90
CA LYS A 90 -20.01 21.15 -0.57
C LYS A 90 -19.22 22.35 -1.12
N ALA A 91 -19.32 23.52 -0.49
CA ALA A 91 -18.58 24.72 -0.88
C ALA A 91 -17.05 24.54 -0.77
N ASN A 92 -16.58 23.75 0.20
CA ASN A 92 -15.16 23.48 0.43
C ASN A 92 -14.81 22.00 0.12
N GLN A 93 -15.00 21.61 -1.15
CA GLN A 93 -14.72 20.26 -1.65
C GLN A 93 -13.29 19.81 -1.32
N GLU A 94 -12.31 20.64 -1.64
CA GLU A 94 -10.89 20.32 -1.50
C GLU A 94 -10.51 20.01 -0.04
N LEU A 95 -10.91 20.86 0.89
CA LEU A 95 -10.59 20.71 2.32
C LEU A 95 -11.19 19.43 2.91
N THR A 96 -12.40 19.07 2.48
CA THR A 96 -13.10 17.87 2.95
C THR A 96 -12.43 16.59 2.43
N ILE A 97 -12.06 16.57 1.15
CA ILE A 97 -11.33 15.43 0.55
C ILE A 97 -9.97 15.26 1.23
N ILE A 98 -9.23 16.36 1.45
CA ILE A 98 -7.95 16.35 2.16
C ILE A 98 -8.12 15.73 3.55
N TYR A 99 -9.10 16.19 4.34
CA TYR A 99 -9.35 15.70 5.68
C TYR A 99 -9.65 14.20 5.73
N MET A 100 -10.60 13.75 4.90
CA MET A 100 -10.98 12.33 4.82
C MET A 100 -9.81 11.46 4.36
N PHE A 101 -9.02 11.95 3.40
CA PHE A 101 -7.83 11.26 2.93
C PHE A 101 -6.74 11.15 4.02
N VAL A 102 -6.51 12.19 4.83
CA VAL A 102 -5.58 12.11 5.96
C VAL A 102 -6.04 11.06 6.97
N MET A 103 -7.30 11.07 7.37
CA MET A 103 -7.81 10.13 8.37
C MET A 103 -7.77 8.67 7.88
N LEU A 104 -8.23 8.40 6.65
CA LEU A 104 -8.37 7.05 6.13
C LEU A 104 -7.09 6.53 5.46
N SER A 105 -6.40 7.34 4.66
CA SER A 105 -5.24 6.87 3.89
C SER A 105 -3.92 7.06 4.63
N VAL A 106 -3.72 8.22 5.27
CA VAL A 106 -2.47 8.53 5.99
C VAL A 106 -2.42 7.82 7.34
N ILE A 107 -3.42 8.04 8.20
CA ILE A 107 -3.43 7.49 9.58
C ILE A 107 -3.84 6.02 9.57
N CYS A 108 -5.08 5.71 9.18
CA CYS A 108 -5.58 4.33 9.19
C CYS A 108 -4.74 3.43 8.28
N GLY A 109 -4.42 3.90 7.07
CA GLY A 109 -3.59 3.14 6.15
C GLY A 109 -2.22 2.80 6.73
N SER A 110 -1.56 3.71 7.46
CA SER A 110 -0.21 3.44 7.97
C SER A 110 -0.22 2.64 9.27
N LEU A 111 -1.33 2.60 10.01
CA LEU A 111 -1.44 1.79 11.23
C LEU A 111 -1.99 0.38 10.98
N SER A 112 -2.94 0.23 10.04
CA SER A 112 -3.64 -1.03 9.80
C SER A 112 -3.02 -1.84 8.67
N ASN A 113 -2.62 -1.18 7.58
CA ASN A 113 -2.00 -1.85 6.45
C ASN A 113 -0.49 -1.87 6.67
N ASN A 114 -0.01 -2.71 7.59
CA ASN A 114 1.42 -2.93 7.82
C ASN A 114 1.89 -4.23 7.13
N ILE A 115 3.06 -4.17 6.49
CA ILE A 115 3.69 -5.30 5.81
C ILE A 115 4.06 -6.38 6.84
N LEU A 116 4.47 -5.97 8.04
CA LEU A 116 4.82 -6.90 9.12
C LEU A 116 3.64 -7.79 9.54
N PHE A 117 2.44 -7.21 9.65
CA PHE A 117 1.24 -7.94 10.07
C PHE A 117 0.59 -8.76 8.96
N THR A 118 1.06 -8.61 7.71
CA THR A 118 0.52 -9.29 6.52
C THR A 118 1.45 -10.35 5.92
N ILE A 119 2.44 -10.84 6.70
CA ILE A 119 3.32 -11.95 6.29
C ILE A 119 2.47 -13.14 5.82
N GLY A 120 2.64 -13.51 4.55
CA GLY A 120 1.85 -14.55 3.88
C GLY A 120 2.69 -15.72 3.39
N ASP A 121 2.05 -16.69 2.74
CA ASP A 121 2.71 -17.92 2.25
C ASP A 121 3.77 -17.64 1.16
N ARG A 122 3.69 -16.47 0.52
CA ARG A 122 4.71 -16.01 -0.44
C ARG A 122 5.98 -15.52 0.24
N ASP A 123 5.86 -14.87 1.39
CA ASP A 123 7.03 -14.49 2.19
C ASP A 123 7.77 -15.73 2.68
N TYR A 124 7.02 -16.78 3.01
CA TYR A 124 7.58 -18.08 3.34
C TYR A 124 8.38 -18.67 2.17
N LEU A 125 7.80 -18.70 0.97
CA LEU A 125 8.50 -19.23 -0.22
C LEU A 125 9.77 -18.43 -0.53
N MET A 126 9.72 -17.11 -0.42
CA MET A 126 10.90 -16.27 -0.65
C MET A 126 12.01 -16.44 0.40
N ILE A 127 11.64 -16.58 1.66
CA ILE A 127 12.61 -16.63 2.75
C ILE A 127 13.19 -18.05 2.91
N ARG A 128 12.35 -19.09 2.78
CA ARG A 128 12.77 -20.48 2.97
C ARG A 128 13.27 -21.14 1.68
N VAL A 129 12.60 -20.94 0.54
CA VAL A 129 12.97 -21.60 -0.72
C VAL A 129 14.00 -20.76 -1.48
N MET A 130 13.79 -19.46 -1.63
CA MET A 130 14.71 -18.60 -2.38
C MET A 130 15.89 -18.07 -1.55
N SER A 131 15.95 -18.40 -0.26
CA SER A 131 17.01 -17.98 0.68
C SER A 131 17.31 -16.47 0.66
N ILE A 132 16.27 -15.66 0.41
CA ILE A 132 16.41 -14.20 0.44
C ILE A 132 16.43 -13.76 1.91
N SER A 133 17.33 -12.83 2.24
CA SER A 133 17.39 -12.30 3.59
C SER A 133 16.07 -11.58 3.95
N PRO A 134 15.45 -11.88 5.11
CA PRO A 134 14.14 -11.32 5.49
C PRO A 134 14.08 -9.79 5.42
N TYR A 135 15.17 -9.13 5.83
CA TYR A 135 15.26 -7.67 5.81
C TYR A 135 15.17 -7.08 4.40
N MET A 136 15.76 -7.74 3.38
CA MET A 136 15.72 -7.24 2.00
C MET A 136 14.35 -7.40 1.37
N ASN A 137 13.68 -8.52 1.67
CA ASN A 137 12.32 -8.74 1.22
C ASN A 137 11.37 -7.69 1.82
N PHE A 138 11.44 -7.49 3.14
CA PHE A 138 10.62 -6.51 3.84
C PHE A 138 10.85 -5.08 3.30
N LEU A 139 12.10 -4.66 3.21
CA LEU A 139 12.42 -3.30 2.77
C LEU A 139 12.05 -3.07 1.29
N GLY A 140 12.24 -4.08 0.44
CA GLY A 140 11.83 -4.03 -0.96
C GLY A 140 10.31 -3.87 -1.11
N LYS A 141 9.54 -4.60 -0.30
CA LYS A 141 8.07 -4.45 -0.22
C LYS A 141 7.66 -3.05 0.25
N LEU A 142 8.31 -2.55 1.30
CA LEU A 142 8.00 -1.22 1.84
C LEU A 142 8.29 -0.12 0.82
N LEU A 143 9.45 -0.17 0.17
CA LEU A 143 9.83 0.81 -0.83
C LEU A 143 8.91 0.76 -2.07
N TYR A 144 8.57 -0.44 -2.55
CA TYR A 144 7.60 -0.59 -3.64
C TYR A 144 6.23 -0.01 -3.25
N LYS A 145 5.75 -0.29 -2.04
CA LYS A 145 4.48 0.22 -1.54
C LYS A 145 4.48 1.75 -1.45
N MET A 146 5.54 2.36 -0.93
CA MET A 146 5.69 3.82 -0.88
C MET A 146 5.64 4.45 -2.28
N VAL A 147 6.40 3.92 -3.23
CA VAL A 147 6.48 4.47 -4.60
C VAL A 147 5.14 4.30 -5.33
N THR A 148 4.51 3.13 -5.23
CA THR A 148 3.22 2.87 -5.90
C THR A 148 2.10 3.71 -5.30
N GLU A 149 2.02 3.80 -3.98
CA GLU A 149 0.99 4.61 -3.32
C GLU A 149 1.17 6.09 -3.64
N PHE A 150 2.41 6.59 -3.72
CA PHE A 150 2.67 7.96 -4.15
C PHE A 150 2.16 8.23 -5.57
N ILE A 151 2.56 7.42 -6.54
CA ILE A 151 2.17 7.62 -7.95
C ILE A 151 0.65 7.49 -8.11
N PHE A 152 0.06 6.45 -7.52
CA PHE A 152 -1.37 6.19 -7.65
C PHE A 152 -2.20 7.27 -6.96
N TYR A 153 -1.94 7.59 -5.70
CA TYR A 153 -2.72 8.61 -5.00
C TYR A 153 -2.51 10.01 -5.60
N PHE A 154 -1.33 10.32 -6.12
CA PHE A 154 -1.12 11.58 -6.82
C PHE A 154 -2.04 11.72 -8.02
N ILE A 155 -2.09 10.70 -8.90
CA ILE A 155 -2.99 10.71 -10.06
C ILE A 155 -4.46 10.79 -9.61
N ILE A 156 -4.85 9.97 -8.62
CA ILE A 156 -6.23 9.87 -8.14
C ILE A 156 -6.71 11.19 -7.52
N LEU A 157 -5.91 11.85 -6.67
CA LEU A 157 -6.29 13.10 -6.01
C LEU A 157 -6.46 14.25 -7.01
N ASN A 158 -5.61 14.31 -8.04
CA ASN A 158 -5.77 15.28 -9.13
C ASN A 158 -7.07 15.05 -9.92
N ILE A 159 -7.48 13.79 -10.13
CA ILE A 159 -8.77 13.46 -10.79
C ILE A 159 -9.97 13.94 -9.95
N PHE A 160 -9.88 13.89 -8.62
CA PHE A 160 -10.95 14.31 -7.72
C PHE A 160 -11.03 15.83 -7.46
N GLY A 161 -10.24 16.63 -8.17
CA GLY A 161 -10.31 18.10 -8.13
C GLY A 161 -9.56 18.74 -6.97
N VAL A 162 -8.61 18.03 -6.33
CA VAL A 162 -7.68 18.62 -5.35
C VAL A 162 -6.57 19.35 -6.12
N SER A 163 -6.14 20.52 -5.64
CA SER A 163 -5.06 21.28 -6.27
C SER A 163 -3.78 20.44 -6.38
N TRP A 164 -3.00 20.69 -7.43
CA TRP A 164 -1.75 19.99 -7.71
C TRP A 164 -0.77 20.06 -6.52
N PHE A 165 -0.65 21.24 -5.92
CA PHE A 165 0.23 21.45 -4.76
C PHE A 165 -0.22 20.66 -3.53
N HIS A 166 -1.51 20.72 -3.20
CA HIS A 166 -2.05 20.00 -2.04
C HIS A 166 -1.99 18.48 -2.24
N SER A 167 -2.23 18.00 -3.46
CA SER A 167 -2.08 16.59 -3.83
C SER A 167 -0.63 16.12 -3.66
N LEU A 168 0.35 16.92 -4.09
CA LEU A 168 1.77 16.59 -3.92
C LEU A 168 2.15 16.52 -2.44
N MET A 169 1.76 17.52 -1.65
CA MET A 169 2.06 17.58 -0.22
C MET A 169 1.42 16.43 0.56
N LEU A 170 0.17 16.07 0.25
CA LEU A 170 -0.49 14.89 0.81
C LEU A 170 0.24 13.59 0.46
N CYS A 171 0.66 13.45 -0.79
CA CYS A 171 1.39 12.25 -1.21
C CYS A 171 2.76 12.16 -0.52
N MET A 172 3.48 13.28 -0.38
CA MET A 172 4.71 13.34 0.40
C MET A 172 4.47 12.96 1.87
N LEU A 173 3.41 13.49 2.49
CA LEU A 173 3.01 13.10 3.84
C LEU A 173 2.74 11.59 3.93
N THR A 174 2.01 10.99 2.98
CA THR A 174 1.73 9.54 2.99
C THR A 174 2.99 8.70 2.90
N ILE A 175 3.97 9.08 2.05
CA ILE A 175 5.26 8.37 1.98
C ILE A 175 5.94 8.42 3.34
N CYS A 176 5.95 9.57 4.00
CA CYS A 176 6.72 9.75 5.23
C CYS A 176 6.09 9.03 6.43
N VAL A 177 4.76 8.96 6.49
CA VAL A 177 4.05 8.28 7.58
C VAL A 177 4.08 6.76 7.44
N ARG A 178 4.30 6.21 6.22
CA ARG A 178 4.36 4.76 6.00
C ARG A 178 5.48 4.06 6.79
N PRO A 179 6.75 4.48 6.72
CA PRO A 179 7.82 3.92 7.55
C PRO A 179 7.56 4.08 9.04
N ILE A 180 6.93 5.19 9.45
CA ILE A 180 6.58 5.44 10.87
C ILE A 180 5.57 4.39 11.35
N GLY A 181 4.56 4.08 10.54
CA GLY A 181 3.58 3.04 10.83
C GLY A 181 4.19 1.64 10.95
N GLU A 182 5.09 1.28 10.04
CA GLU A 182 5.80 0.00 10.09
C GLU A 182 6.77 -0.08 11.30
N MET A 183 7.43 1.03 11.64
CA MET A 183 8.25 1.12 12.86
C MET A 183 7.40 0.88 14.11
N PHE A 184 6.22 1.51 14.18
CA PHE A 184 5.27 1.30 15.27
C PHE A 184 4.78 -0.16 15.33
N ALA A 185 4.58 -0.80 14.18
CA ALA A 185 4.21 -2.21 14.12
C ALA A 185 5.29 -3.14 14.71
N ILE A 186 6.57 -2.88 14.39
CA ILE A 186 7.70 -3.64 14.96
C ILE A 186 7.81 -3.41 16.46
N MET A 187 7.71 -2.16 16.92
CA MET A 187 7.75 -1.87 18.36
C MET A 187 6.58 -2.52 19.12
N SER A 188 5.39 -2.52 18.52
CA SER A 188 4.22 -3.20 19.08
C SER A 188 4.42 -4.70 19.14
N PHE A 189 5.08 -5.30 18.15
CA PHE A 189 5.43 -6.73 18.17
C PHE A 189 6.42 -7.06 19.30
N ASP A 190 7.47 -6.25 19.46
CA ASP A 190 8.52 -6.50 20.48
C ASP A 190 8.01 -6.33 21.92
N HIS A 191 7.02 -5.45 22.15
CA HIS A 191 6.51 -5.15 23.49
C HIS A 191 5.18 -5.87 23.83
N PHE A 192 4.34 -6.15 22.83
CA PHE A 192 2.99 -6.69 23.02
C PHE A 192 2.64 -7.78 21.99
N ILE A 193 3.08 -9.03 22.25
CA ILE A 193 2.76 -10.20 21.42
C ILE A 193 1.24 -10.38 21.22
N TRP A 194 0.44 -9.99 22.21
CA TRP A 194 -1.04 -10.04 22.16
C TRP A 194 -1.65 -9.24 21.00
N VAL A 195 -1.05 -8.10 20.62
CA VAL A 195 -1.53 -7.26 19.50
C VAL A 195 -1.36 -7.99 18.16
N TYR A 196 -0.33 -8.85 18.05
CA TYR A 196 -0.10 -9.65 16.87
C TYR A 196 -1.07 -10.83 16.77
N GLU A 197 -1.31 -11.52 17.88
CA GLU A 197 -2.24 -12.66 17.96
C GLU A 197 -3.67 -12.24 17.57
N ASN A 198 -4.10 -11.06 18.03
CA ASN A 198 -5.39 -10.46 17.69
C ASN A 198 -5.32 -9.40 16.58
N ARG A 199 -4.38 -9.56 15.62
CA ARG A 199 -4.16 -8.55 14.55
C ARG A 199 -5.41 -8.17 13.77
N SER A 200 -6.35 -9.10 13.56
CA SER A 200 -7.61 -8.83 12.85
C SER A 200 -8.50 -7.88 13.65
N VAL A 201 -8.58 -8.08 14.97
CA VAL A 201 -9.31 -7.22 15.90
C VAL A 201 -8.63 -5.87 16.00
N PHE A 202 -7.31 -5.81 16.20
CA PHE A 202 -6.58 -4.55 16.25
C PHE A 202 -6.78 -3.73 14.96
N ASN A 203 -6.53 -4.33 13.80
CA ASN A 203 -6.74 -3.66 12.52
C ASN A 203 -8.20 -3.23 12.31
N GLY A 204 -9.16 -4.07 12.70
CA GLY A 204 -10.59 -3.75 12.66
C GLY A 204 -10.95 -2.55 13.54
N THR A 205 -10.43 -2.50 14.77
CA THR A 205 -10.67 -1.40 15.71
C THR A 205 -10.08 -0.08 15.22
N VAL A 206 -8.84 -0.09 14.74
CA VAL A 206 -8.19 1.11 14.17
C VAL A 206 -9.00 1.62 12.97
N MET A 207 -9.41 0.72 12.08
CA MET A 207 -10.21 1.09 10.91
C MET A 207 -11.58 1.65 11.29
N ALA A 208 -12.28 1.04 12.26
CA ALA A 208 -13.56 1.52 12.74
C ALA A 208 -13.47 2.93 13.36
N VAL A 209 -12.47 3.16 14.23
CA VAL A 209 -12.23 4.47 14.84
C VAL A 209 -11.91 5.52 13.77
N CYS A 210 -11.04 5.20 12.81
CA CYS A 210 -10.70 6.14 11.75
C CYS A 210 -11.89 6.45 10.83
N VAL A 211 -12.75 5.48 10.52
CA VAL A 211 -13.98 5.69 9.76
C VAL A 211 -14.97 6.59 10.51
N LEU A 212 -15.16 6.33 11.81
CA LEU A 212 -16.02 7.15 12.66
C LEU A 212 -15.51 8.58 12.75
N LEU A 213 -14.20 8.79 12.88
CA LEU A 213 -13.61 10.14 12.89
C LEU A 213 -13.72 10.81 11.52
N ALA A 214 -13.40 10.09 10.43
CA ALA A 214 -13.38 10.64 9.08
C ALA A 214 -14.76 11.16 8.62
N TYR A 215 -15.85 10.46 8.96
CA TYR A 215 -17.20 10.85 8.55
C TYR A 215 -18.00 11.52 9.66
N GLY A 216 -17.83 11.09 10.91
CA GLY A 216 -18.56 11.62 12.06
C GLY A 216 -18.23 13.08 12.32
N VAL A 217 -16.95 13.47 12.27
CA VAL A 217 -16.56 14.87 12.54
C VAL A 217 -17.18 15.84 11.51
N PRO A 218 -17.08 15.60 10.18
CA PRO A 218 -17.78 16.43 9.20
C PRO A 218 -19.30 16.48 9.41
N PHE A 219 -19.92 15.34 9.76
CA PHE A 219 -21.36 15.24 9.95
C PHE A 219 -21.87 16.03 11.17
N PHE A 220 -21.21 15.89 12.32
CA PHE A 220 -21.63 16.56 13.57
C PHE A 220 -21.27 18.04 13.60
N VAL A 221 -20.07 18.42 13.14
CA VAL A 221 -19.59 19.81 13.24
C VAL A 221 -20.13 20.67 12.10
N ARG A 222 -20.61 20.07 10.99
CA ARG A 222 -21.20 20.72 9.80
C ARG A 222 -20.31 21.76 9.09
N ARG A 223 -19.13 22.04 9.64
CA ARG A 223 -18.06 22.87 9.10
C ARG A 223 -16.73 22.23 9.46
N LEU A 224 -15.81 22.17 8.51
CA LEU A 224 -14.43 21.83 8.79
C LEU A 224 -13.61 23.11 8.94
N SER A 225 -12.81 23.19 10.00
CA SER A 225 -11.92 24.33 10.23
C SER A 225 -10.85 24.39 9.13
N HIS A 226 -10.54 25.61 8.68
CA HIS A 226 -9.43 25.88 7.74
C HIS A 226 -8.08 25.44 8.31
N ASN A 227 -7.98 25.22 9.64
CA ASN A 227 -6.77 24.70 10.28
C ASN A 227 -6.37 23.31 9.74
N TRP A 228 -7.28 22.54 9.13
CA TRP A 228 -6.92 21.26 8.50
C TRP A 228 -6.06 21.40 7.24
N LEU A 229 -6.07 22.57 6.57
CA LEU A 229 -5.09 22.86 5.52
C LEU A 229 -3.66 22.93 6.09
N TYR A 230 -3.49 23.16 7.39
CA TYR A 230 -2.18 23.13 8.04
C TYR A 230 -1.54 21.74 7.98
N ALA A 231 -2.33 20.66 7.92
CA ALA A 231 -1.80 19.30 7.72
C ALA A 231 -1.07 19.14 6.39
N VAL A 232 -1.40 19.97 5.40
CA VAL A 232 -0.79 19.99 4.05
C VAL A 232 0.26 21.11 3.94
N HIS A 233 0.52 21.84 5.03
CA HIS A 233 1.49 22.92 5.03
C HIS A 233 2.91 22.36 4.84
N PRO A 234 3.77 22.99 4.00
CA PRO A 234 5.12 22.51 3.71
C PRO A 234 5.97 22.26 4.96
N PHE A 235 5.77 23.08 6.01
CA PHE A 235 6.45 22.90 7.30
C PHE A 235 6.11 21.57 7.98
N VAL A 236 4.82 21.19 8.02
CA VAL A 236 4.39 19.92 8.62
C VAL A 236 4.93 18.74 7.82
N VAL A 237 4.86 18.82 6.48
CA VAL A 237 5.41 17.80 5.59
C VAL A 237 6.92 17.64 5.81
N LEU A 238 7.67 18.73 6.03
CA LEU A 238 9.10 18.68 6.31
C LEU A 238 9.40 17.99 7.65
N VAL A 239 8.64 18.28 8.70
CA VAL A 239 8.79 17.60 10.00
C VAL A 239 8.54 16.09 9.85
N PHE A 240 7.46 15.71 9.16
CA PHE A 240 7.16 14.31 8.90
C PHE A 240 8.20 13.66 7.99
N PHE A 241 8.78 14.40 7.05
CA PHE A 241 9.87 13.90 6.20
C PHE A 241 11.10 13.53 7.01
N LEU A 242 11.52 14.39 7.95
CA LEU A 242 12.61 14.08 8.87
C LEU A 242 12.28 12.88 9.77
N ALA A 243 11.06 12.82 10.31
CA ALA A 243 10.62 11.70 11.13
C ALA A 243 10.54 10.38 10.33
N GLY A 244 10.05 10.43 9.09
CA GLY A 244 9.96 9.30 8.18
C GLY A 244 11.34 8.80 7.74
N ALA A 245 12.28 9.71 7.48
CA ALA A 245 13.68 9.35 7.22
C ALA A 245 14.33 8.68 8.43
N GLY A 246 14.08 9.19 9.65
CA GLY A 246 14.53 8.57 10.90
C GLY A 246 13.94 7.17 11.11
N ALA A 247 12.64 7.01 10.87
CA ALA A 247 11.98 5.70 10.94
C ALA A 247 12.55 4.73 9.89
N MET A 248 12.78 5.19 8.65
CA MET A 248 13.39 4.37 7.60
C MET A 248 14.82 3.95 7.95
N TYR A 249 15.60 4.84 8.58
CA TYR A 249 16.93 4.53 9.08
C TYR A 249 16.89 3.46 10.18
N PHE A 250 15.96 3.59 11.13
CA PHE A 250 15.72 2.58 12.16
C PHE A 250 15.35 1.22 11.54
N LEU A 251 14.42 1.21 10.58
CA LEU A 251 14.02 0.01 9.85
C LEU A 251 15.19 -0.63 9.10
N TRP A 252 16.12 0.17 8.56
CA TRP A 252 17.29 -0.35 7.85
C TRP A 252 18.28 -1.04 8.80
N TRP A 253 18.46 -0.53 10.01
CA TRP A 253 19.41 -1.07 11.00
C TRP A 253 18.82 -2.11 11.95
N TYR A 254 17.52 -2.37 11.87
CA TYR A 254 16.88 -3.37 12.72
C TYR A 254 17.38 -4.80 12.41
N LYS A 255 18.06 -5.44 13.38
CA LYS A 255 18.75 -6.74 13.19
C LYS A 255 17.84 -7.96 13.36
N TYR A 256 16.69 -7.82 14.02
CA TYR A 256 15.88 -8.96 14.49
C TYR A 256 14.73 -9.36 13.56
N TYR A 257 14.69 -8.88 12.31
CA TYR A 257 13.66 -9.29 11.34
C TYR A 257 13.49 -10.81 11.19
N ARG A 258 14.58 -11.57 11.34
CA ARG A 258 14.53 -13.04 11.23
C ARG A 258 13.75 -13.68 12.39
N LYS A 259 13.80 -13.09 13.59
CA LYS A 259 13.06 -13.56 14.77
C LYS A 259 11.56 -13.29 14.57
N ILE A 260 11.22 -12.05 14.18
CA ILE A 260 9.83 -11.66 13.90
C ILE A 260 9.20 -12.57 12.84
N VAL A 261 9.89 -12.79 11.72
CA VAL A 261 9.37 -13.68 10.66
C VAL A 261 9.19 -15.10 11.18
N ARG A 262 10.10 -15.63 12.00
CA ARG A 262 9.97 -16.99 12.53
C ARG A 262 8.76 -17.11 13.45
N GLU A 263 8.57 -16.18 14.38
CA GLU A 263 7.45 -16.17 15.32
C GLU A 263 6.11 -15.93 14.61
N ALA A 264 6.07 -14.97 13.68
CA ALA A 264 4.92 -14.74 12.79
C ALA A 264 4.49 -16.01 12.03
N MET A 265 5.46 -16.84 11.63
CA MET A 265 5.19 -18.10 10.92
C MET A 265 4.68 -19.20 11.85
N HIS A 266 5.17 -19.28 13.08
CA HIS A 266 4.69 -20.28 14.04
C HIS A 266 3.22 -20.04 14.40
N LEU A 267 2.86 -18.79 14.70
CA LEU A 267 1.49 -18.42 15.05
C LEU A 267 0.48 -18.65 13.91
N LYS A 268 0.92 -18.56 12.64
CA LYS A 268 0.06 -18.87 11.49
C LYS A 268 -0.21 -20.36 11.31
N HIS A 269 0.70 -21.24 11.73
CA HIS A 269 0.49 -22.69 11.63
C HIS A 269 -0.43 -23.25 12.74
N GLU A 270 -0.61 -22.49 13.82
CA GLU A 270 -1.47 -22.86 14.95
C GLU A 270 -2.91 -22.31 14.85
N SER A 271 -3.21 -21.45 13.86
CA SER A 271 -4.54 -20.88 13.57
C SER A 271 -5.20 -21.49 12.34
#